data_AF-A0A7V9PN21-F1
#
_entry.id   AF-A0A7V9PN21-F1
#
_cell.length_a   1.000
_cell.length_b   1.000
_cell.length_c   1.000
_cell.angle_alpha   90.00
_cell.angle_beta   90.00
_cell.angle_gamma   90.00
#
_symmetry.space_group_name_H-M   'P 1'
#
loop_
_entity.id
_entity.type
_entity.pdbx_description
1 polymer ?
#
loop_
_entity_poly.entity_id
_entity_poly.type
_entity_poly.pdbx_seq_one_letter_code
_entity_poly.pdbx_strand_id
1 'polypeptide(L)'
;MALDDALLLQRAQAQGEGARADAGQRALELAEAGAALGEVAHQQQRPLSADDVGGAADRAGRVGGVYAASVLAGGVLRDVEVVRDGVRAVGEGERDVDIRTGARDEIAELAGAANRMAGQLAEREAERDAADGARRDLIAAVSHDLRTPLTSLRLLAGAIEDDLVVPVEGTHPVVSRRALRCRYASPRSARR
;
A
#
# COMPACT_ATOMS: atom_id res chain seq x y z
N MET A 1 -13.48 23.86 20.80
CA MET A 1 -12.92 22.56 20.35
C MET A 1 -11.75 22.70 19.37
N ALA A 2 -11.34 23.91 18.93
CA ALA A 2 -10.20 24.09 18.02
C ALA A 2 -8.91 24.62 18.70
N LEU A 3 -8.96 24.96 19.99
CA LEU A 3 -7.80 25.48 20.74
C LEU A 3 -6.98 24.35 21.40
N ASP A 4 -7.59 23.20 21.67
CA ASP A 4 -6.88 22.04 22.24
C ASP A 4 -5.93 21.38 21.23
N ASP A 5 -6.30 21.31 19.95
CA ASP A 5 -5.45 20.71 18.90
C ASP A 5 -4.18 21.51 18.61
N ALA A 6 -4.25 22.84 18.73
CA ALA A 6 -3.09 23.71 18.52
C ALA A 6 -2.03 23.53 19.64
N LEU A 7 -2.48 23.35 20.89
CA LEU A 7 -1.58 23.12 22.03
C LEU A 7 -0.97 21.70 22.03
N LEU A 8 -1.70 20.70 21.51
CA LEU A 8 -1.18 19.34 21.35
C LEU A 8 -0.09 19.28 20.27
N LEU A 9 -0.27 19.97 19.14
CA LEU A 9 0.77 20.08 18.10
C LEU A 9 1.99 20.86 18.59
N GLN A 10 1.78 21.94 19.35
CA GLN A 10 2.88 22.74 19.89
C GLN A 10 3.71 21.98 20.94
N ARG A 11 3.07 21.13 21.77
CA ARG A 11 3.80 20.24 22.69
C ARG A 11 4.55 19.13 21.96
N ALA A 12 3.98 18.55 20.90
CA ALA A 12 4.67 17.54 20.10
C ALA A 12 5.91 18.11 19.38
N GLN A 13 5.85 19.35 18.88
CA GLN A 13 6.98 20.02 18.26
C GLN A 13 8.08 20.40 19.27
N ALA A 14 7.70 20.91 20.45
CA ALA A 14 8.65 21.22 21.52
C ALA A 14 9.36 19.97 22.06
N GLN A 15 8.68 18.82 22.10
CA GLN A 15 9.29 17.53 22.50
C GLN A 15 10.22 16.96 21.42
N GLY A 16 9.95 17.21 20.13
CA GLY A 16 10.80 16.77 19.02
C GLY A 16 12.13 17.53 18.88
N GLU A 17 12.17 18.81 19.24
CA GLU A 17 13.42 19.58 19.29
C GLU A 17 14.28 19.22 20.51
N GLY A 18 13.65 19.00 21.67
CA GLY A 18 14.34 18.53 22.87
C GLY A 18 14.97 17.14 22.70
N ALA A 19 14.27 16.20 22.05
CA ALA A 19 14.78 14.85 21.83
C ALA A 19 15.98 14.79 20.87
N ARG A 20 16.04 15.68 19.86
CA ARG A 20 17.20 15.77 18.94
C ARG A 20 18.41 16.43 19.60
N ALA A 21 18.19 17.47 20.42
CA ALA A 21 19.26 18.07 21.22
C ALA A 21 19.81 17.09 22.27
N ASP A 22 18.93 16.33 22.94
CA ASP A 22 19.28 15.33 23.96
C ASP A 22 20.02 14.12 23.36
N ALA A 23 19.64 13.69 22.13
CA ALA A 23 20.34 12.63 21.41
C ALA A 23 21.77 13.05 21.00
N GLY A 24 21.96 14.29 20.56
CA GLY A 24 23.28 14.85 20.26
C GLY A 24 24.17 14.97 21.49
N GLN A 25 23.59 15.42 22.62
CA GLN A 25 24.29 15.55 23.90
C GLN A 25 24.72 14.18 24.46
N ARG A 26 23.83 13.17 24.42
CA ARG A 26 24.16 11.80 24.85
C ARG A 26 25.16 11.11 23.93
N ALA A 27 25.15 11.41 22.62
CA ALA A 27 26.17 10.91 21.71
C ALA A 27 27.56 11.49 22.05
N LEU A 28 27.62 12.74 22.52
CA LEU A 28 28.85 13.37 22.99
C LEU A 28 29.33 12.79 24.33
N GLU A 29 28.43 12.56 25.30
CA GLU A 29 28.76 11.88 26.56
C GLU A 29 29.24 10.44 26.35
N LEU A 30 28.63 9.69 25.42
CA LEU A 30 29.09 8.33 25.09
C LEU A 30 30.44 8.34 24.37
N ALA A 31 30.74 9.39 23.60
CA ALA A 31 32.07 9.58 23.02
C ALA A 31 33.14 9.88 24.08
N GLU A 32 32.81 10.65 25.13
CA GLU A 32 33.69 10.84 26.29
C GLU A 32 33.84 9.57 27.14
N ALA A 33 32.76 8.80 27.33
CA ALA A 33 32.82 7.50 28.01
C ALA A 33 33.71 6.48 27.28
N GLY A 34 33.74 6.53 25.93
CA GLY A 34 34.67 5.74 25.12
C GLY A 34 36.15 6.08 25.36
N ALA A 35 36.45 7.33 25.75
CA ALA A 35 37.82 7.74 26.05
C ALA A 35 38.34 7.12 27.37
N ALA A 36 37.46 6.81 28.32
CA ALA A 36 37.83 6.15 29.58
C ALA A 36 38.08 4.63 29.42
N LEU A 37 37.50 3.98 28.39
CA LEU A 37 37.76 2.57 28.10
C LEU A 37 39.13 2.33 27.43
N GLY A 38 39.75 3.37 26.86
CA GLY A 38 41.10 3.31 26.31
C GLY A 38 42.21 3.22 27.36
N GLU A 39 41.89 3.48 28.64
CA GLU A 39 42.89 3.60 29.71
C GLU A 39 43.03 2.33 30.58
N VAL A 40 42.28 1.27 30.29
CA VAL A 40 42.35 -0.02 31.04
C VAL A 40 43.13 -1.10 30.29
N ALA A 41 43.77 -0.77 29.17
CA ALA A 41 44.48 -1.73 28.33
C ALA A 41 46.01 -1.58 28.36
N HIS A 42 46.65 -1.34 29.52
CA HIS A 42 48.06 -1.72 29.65
C HIS A 42 48.56 -1.82 31.09
N GLN A 43 48.49 -3.02 31.66
CA GLN A 43 49.32 -3.37 32.81
C GLN A 43 49.79 -4.82 32.71
N GLN A 44 50.88 -5.05 31.96
CA GLN A 44 51.85 -6.11 32.28
C GLN A 44 53.25 -5.72 31.78
N GLN A 45 54.17 -5.54 32.74
CA GLN A 45 55.61 -5.30 32.58
C GLN A 45 56.33 -6.35 31.70
N ARG A 46 57.25 -5.89 30.83
CA ARG A 46 58.72 -6.00 31.03
C ARG A 46 59.51 -5.26 29.93
N PRO A 47 60.75 -4.83 30.20
CA PRO A 47 61.33 -3.62 29.63
C PRO A 47 62.14 -3.91 28.36
N LEU A 48 61.89 -3.17 27.27
CA LEU A 48 62.92 -2.88 26.28
C LEU A 48 62.64 -1.54 25.58
N SER A 49 63.65 -0.67 25.70
CA SER A 49 64.03 0.53 24.95
C SER A 49 62.98 1.38 24.24
N ALA A 50 63.00 2.66 24.60
CA ALA A 50 62.44 3.76 23.84
C ALA A 50 63.05 3.82 22.43
N ASP A 51 62.19 3.88 21.43
CA ASP A 51 62.37 4.74 20.27
C ASP A 51 61.07 5.54 20.09
N ASP A 52 61.20 6.85 20.25
CA ASP A 52 60.16 7.86 20.25
C ASP A 52 59.51 8.03 18.87
N VAL A 53 58.56 7.15 18.53
CA VAL A 53 57.64 7.37 17.40
C VAL A 53 56.23 6.98 17.81
N GLY A 54 55.48 7.89 18.42
CA GLY A 54 54.04 7.63 18.64
C GLY A 54 53.23 8.68 19.37
N GLY A 55 53.87 9.62 20.09
CA GLY A 55 53.14 10.54 20.97
C GLY A 55 52.29 11.62 20.28
N ALA A 56 52.56 11.94 19.01
CA ALA A 56 51.83 12.99 18.29
C ALA A 56 50.61 12.48 17.50
N ALA A 57 50.45 11.16 17.34
CA ALA A 57 49.42 10.56 16.48
C ALA A 57 48.18 10.06 17.24
N ASP A 58 48.24 9.90 18.56
CA ASP A 58 47.23 9.14 19.32
C ASP A 58 45.88 9.87 19.48
N ARG A 59 45.88 11.19 19.69
CA ARG A 59 44.63 11.96 19.87
C ARG A 59 43.91 12.22 18.54
N ALA A 60 44.66 12.48 17.47
CA ALA A 60 44.11 12.64 16.12
C ALA A 60 43.55 11.34 15.56
N GLY A 61 44.20 10.20 15.86
CA GLY A 61 43.70 8.87 15.53
C GLY A 61 42.39 8.55 16.24
N ARG A 62 42.26 8.87 17.54
CA ARG A 62 41.01 8.67 18.29
C ARG A 62 39.85 9.51 17.77
N VAL A 63 40.07 10.81 17.55
CA VAL A 63 39.02 11.71 17.01
C VAL A 63 38.64 11.28 15.59
N GLY A 64 39.61 10.94 14.75
CA GLY A 64 39.37 10.43 13.39
C GLY A 64 38.61 9.10 13.39
N GLY A 65 38.93 8.19 14.31
CA GLY A 65 38.24 6.91 14.46
C GLY A 65 36.78 7.05 14.89
N VAL A 66 36.52 7.90 15.90
CA VAL A 66 35.14 8.20 16.33
C VAL A 66 34.36 8.86 15.20
N TYR A 67 34.95 9.85 14.52
CA TYR A 67 34.30 10.52 13.39
C TYR A 67 33.96 9.54 12.24
N ALA A 68 34.92 8.70 11.85
CA ALA A 68 34.70 7.69 10.80
C ALA A 68 33.58 6.70 11.20
N ALA A 69 33.58 6.23 12.46
CA ALA A 69 32.53 5.36 12.98
C ALA A 69 31.16 6.04 12.97
N SER A 70 31.06 7.32 13.36
CA SER A 70 29.82 8.08 13.33
C SER A 70 29.28 8.27 11.92
N VAL A 71 30.15 8.57 10.94
CA VAL A 71 29.75 8.72 9.53
C VAL A 71 29.24 7.39 8.97
N LEU A 72 29.92 6.28 9.24
CA LEU A 72 29.49 4.95 8.82
C LEU A 72 28.16 4.55 9.45
N ALA A 73 28.01 4.73 10.76
CA ALA A 73 26.76 4.43 11.47
C ALA A 73 25.58 5.28 10.95
N GLY A 74 25.81 6.57 10.67
CA GLY A 74 24.81 7.45 10.09
C GLY A 74 24.38 7.03 8.68
N GLY A 75 25.31 6.53 7.87
CA GLY A 75 25.01 5.99 6.54
C GLY A 75 24.10 4.77 6.58
N VAL A 76 24.41 3.81 7.46
CA VAL A 76 23.61 2.58 7.63
C VAL A 76 22.20 2.90 8.11
N LEU A 77 22.05 3.76 9.13
CA LEU A 77 20.73 4.14 9.64
C LEU A 77 19.87 4.82 8.56
N ARG A 78 20.48 5.68 7.75
CA ARG A 78 19.80 6.34 6.63
C ARG A 78 19.33 5.35 5.58
N ASP A 79 20.16 4.37 5.21
CA ASP A 79 19.75 3.34 4.25
C ASP A 79 18.61 2.46 4.80
N VAL A 80 18.63 2.14 6.10
CA VAL A 80 17.53 1.42 6.77
C VAL A 80 16.23 2.23 6.76
N GLU A 81 16.29 3.54 7.01
CA GLU A 81 15.12 4.42 6.93
C GLU A 81 14.52 4.45 5.52
N VAL A 82 15.36 4.53 4.48
CA VAL A 82 14.90 4.47 3.08
C VAL A 82 14.16 3.17 2.79
N VAL A 83 14.70 2.02 3.21
CA VAL A 83 14.02 0.73 3.05
C VAL A 83 12.71 0.68 3.82
N ARG A 84 12.71 1.12 5.08
CA ARG A 84 11.51 1.16 5.93
C ARG A 84 10.40 1.97 5.28
N ASP A 85 10.70 3.18 4.83
CA ASP A 85 9.72 4.08 4.25
C ASP A 85 9.20 3.57 2.91
N GLY A 86 10.07 2.97 2.09
CA GLY A 86 9.68 2.30 0.86
C GLY A 86 8.75 1.11 1.10
N VAL A 87 9.09 0.21 2.02
CA VAL A 87 8.23 -0.94 2.38
C VAL A 87 6.89 -0.47 2.96
N ARG A 88 6.89 0.62 3.74
CA ARG A 88 5.66 1.23 4.23
C ARG A 88 4.78 1.74 3.07
N ALA A 89 5.37 2.43 2.09
CA ALA A 89 4.62 2.88 0.90
C ALA A 89 4.00 1.70 0.13
N VAL A 90 4.75 0.60 -0.03
CA VAL A 90 4.21 -0.65 -0.61
C VAL A 90 3.05 -1.19 0.22
N GLY A 91 3.17 -1.19 1.56
CA GLY A 91 2.09 -1.59 2.46
C GLY A 91 0.85 -0.69 2.40
N GLU A 92 1.02 0.59 2.05
CA GLU A 92 -0.05 1.58 1.88
C GLU A 92 -0.75 1.48 0.52
N GLY A 93 -0.28 0.59 -0.38
CA GLY A 93 -0.88 0.37 -1.68
C GLY A 93 -0.13 1.01 -2.85
N GLU A 94 0.96 1.74 -2.58
CA GLU A 94 1.79 2.28 -3.66
C GLU A 94 2.54 1.15 -4.36
N ARG A 95 2.58 1.19 -5.69
CA ARG A 95 3.19 0.14 -6.53
C ARG A 95 4.33 0.66 -7.37
N ASP A 96 4.35 1.97 -7.64
CA ASP A 96 5.47 2.65 -8.29
C ASP A 96 6.50 3.13 -7.26
N VAL A 97 7.03 2.18 -6.48
CA VAL A 97 8.05 2.45 -5.46
C VAL A 97 9.39 1.92 -5.94
N ASP A 98 10.42 2.77 -5.91
CA ASP A 98 11.80 2.39 -6.16
C ASP A 98 12.68 2.70 -4.93
N ILE A 99 12.94 1.66 -4.14
CA ILE A 99 13.77 1.73 -2.94
C ILE A 99 15.24 1.67 -3.34
N ARG A 100 15.96 2.80 -3.24
CA ARG A 100 17.38 2.91 -3.60
C ARG A 100 18.24 3.29 -2.40
N THR A 101 19.13 2.39 -1.98
CA THR A 101 20.09 2.60 -0.89
C THR A 101 21.49 2.88 -1.44
N GLY A 102 22.36 3.49 -0.63
CA GLY A 102 23.78 3.65 -0.93
C GLY A 102 24.62 2.39 -0.62
N ALA A 103 24.06 1.48 0.17
CA ALA A 103 24.65 0.22 0.57
C ALA A 103 25.01 -0.71 -0.61
N ARG A 104 25.92 -1.66 -0.36
CA ARG A 104 26.32 -2.72 -1.30
C ARG A 104 26.31 -4.11 -0.65
N ASP A 105 25.64 -4.22 0.48
CA ASP A 105 25.62 -5.37 1.37
C ASP A 105 24.20 -5.93 1.48
N GLU A 106 23.88 -6.61 2.59
CA GLU A 106 22.57 -7.19 2.86
C GLU A 106 21.43 -6.15 2.82
N ILE A 107 21.70 -4.87 3.09
CA ILE A 107 20.70 -3.80 3.01
C ILE A 107 20.32 -3.53 1.55
N ALA A 108 21.29 -3.55 0.64
CA ALA A 108 21.03 -3.42 -0.80
C ALA A 108 20.25 -4.63 -1.34
N GLU A 109 20.57 -5.83 -0.85
CA GLU A 109 19.82 -7.04 -1.21
C GLU A 109 18.37 -6.95 -0.72
N LEU A 110 18.14 -6.47 0.51
CA LEU A 110 16.82 -6.26 1.08
C LEU A 110 16.01 -5.22 0.29
N ALA A 111 16.62 -4.09 -0.08
CA ALA A 111 15.99 -3.09 -0.94
C ALA A 111 15.56 -3.71 -2.28
N GLY A 112 16.45 -4.48 -2.92
CA GLY A 112 16.14 -5.21 -4.15
C GLY A 112 15.02 -6.23 -3.99
N ALA A 113 14.98 -6.97 -2.87
CA ALA A 113 13.91 -7.91 -2.56
C ALA A 113 12.56 -7.21 -2.35
N ALA A 114 12.54 -6.07 -1.67
CA ALA A 114 11.35 -5.26 -1.47
C ALA A 114 10.80 -4.70 -2.81
N ASN A 115 11.67 -4.20 -3.69
CA ASN A 115 11.26 -3.76 -5.04
C ASN A 115 10.66 -4.91 -5.86
N ARG A 116 11.26 -6.12 -5.81
CA ARG A 116 10.67 -7.30 -6.48
C ARG A 116 9.30 -7.65 -5.92
N MET A 117 9.12 -7.57 -4.60
CA MET A 117 7.82 -7.80 -3.97
C MET A 117 6.78 -6.78 -4.43
N ALA A 118 7.14 -5.49 -4.49
CA ALA A 118 6.27 -4.43 -4.99
C ALA A 118 5.82 -4.70 -6.44
N GLY A 119 6.75 -5.09 -7.32
CA GLY A 119 6.43 -5.47 -8.70
C GLY A 119 5.49 -6.67 -8.78
N GLN A 120 5.73 -7.73 -8.00
CA GLN A 120 4.84 -8.90 -7.96
C GLN A 120 3.44 -8.55 -7.46
N LEU A 121 3.31 -7.70 -6.45
CA LEU A 121 2.01 -7.21 -5.97
C LEU A 121 1.27 -6.46 -7.08
N ALA A 122 1.97 -5.57 -7.79
CA ALA A 122 1.40 -4.81 -8.90
C ALA A 122 0.87 -5.72 -10.02
N GLU A 123 1.66 -6.72 -10.41
CA GLU A 123 1.25 -7.71 -11.42
C GLU A 123 0.00 -8.50 -10.97
N ARG A 124 -0.02 -8.97 -9.72
CA ARG A 124 -1.15 -9.75 -9.18
C ARG A 124 -2.42 -8.92 -9.07
N GLU A 125 -2.31 -7.65 -8.71
CA GLU A 125 -3.45 -6.72 -8.69
C GLU A 125 -3.99 -6.47 -10.10
N ALA A 126 -3.11 -6.25 -11.09
CA ALA A 126 -3.52 -6.10 -12.48
C ALA A 126 -4.22 -7.35 -13.04
N GLU A 127 -3.70 -8.54 -12.74
CA GLU A 127 -4.33 -9.82 -13.10
C GLU A 127 -5.71 -9.98 -12.46
N ARG A 128 -5.82 -9.64 -11.17
CA ARG A 128 -7.09 -9.69 -10.44
C ARG A 128 -8.11 -8.73 -11.03
N ASP A 129 -7.72 -7.49 -11.31
CA ASP A 129 -8.61 -6.48 -11.86
C ASP A 129 -9.11 -6.88 -13.25
N ALA A 130 -8.24 -7.46 -14.08
CA ALA A 130 -8.62 -8.02 -15.37
C ALA A 130 -9.63 -9.18 -15.23
N ALA A 131 -9.40 -10.09 -14.28
CA ALA A 131 -10.31 -11.20 -14.01
C ALA A 131 -11.67 -10.73 -13.47
N ASP A 132 -11.67 -9.76 -12.56
CA ASP A 132 -12.88 -9.15 -12.02
C ASP A 132 -13.68 -8.41 -13.10
N GLY A 133 -13.00 -7.73 -14.04
CA GLY A 133 -13.60 -7.15 -15.23
C GLY A 133 -14.28 -8.20 -16.11
N ALA A 134 -13.54 -9.23 -16.51
CA ALA A 134 -14.06 -10.32 -17.34
C ALA A 134 -15.26 -11.03 -16.69
N ARG A 135 -15.23 -11.22 -15.36
CA ARG A 135 -16.36 -11.80 -14.62
C ARG A 135 -17.61 -10.91 -14.69
N ARG A 136 -17.46 -9.60 -14.53
CA ARG A 136 -18.59 -8.65 -14.61
C ARG A 136 -19.19 -8.65 -16.01
N ASP A 137 -18.35 -8.64 -17.04
CA ASP A 137 -18.78 -8.68 -18.44
C ASP A 137 -19.53 -9.97 -18.75
N LEU A 138 -19.04 -11.11 -18.28
CA LEU A 138 -19.72 -12.39 -18.41
C LEU A 138 -21.11 -12.37 -17.74
N ILE A 139 -21.19 -11.88 -16.49
CA ILE A 139 -22.47 -11.79 -15.78
C ILE A 139 -23.45 -10.88 -16.52
N ALA A 140 -22.98 -9.76 -17.06
CA ALA A 140 -23.80 -8.83 -17.83
C ALA A 140 -24.33 -9.48 -19.12
N ALA A 141 -23.47 -10.18 -19.86
CA ALA A 141 -23.84 -10.89 -21.09
C ALA A 141 -24.89 -11.97 -20.81
N VAL A 142 -24.64 -12.86 -19.84
CA VAL A 142 -25.57 -13.94 -19.49
C VAL A 142 -26.91 -13.38 -18.99
N SER A 143 -26.89 -12.31 -18.18
CA SER A 143 -28.12 -11.69 -17.68
C SER A 143 -28.99 -11.09 -18.79
N HIS A 144 -28.36 -10.51 -19.82
CA HIS A 144 -29.07 -10.01 -20.99
C HIS A 144 -29.75 -11.16 -21.74
N ASP A 145 -28.99 -12.22 -22.00
CA ASP A 145 -29.45 -13.36 -22.79
C ASP A 145 -30.56 -14.15 -22.08
N LEU A 146 -30.52 -14.25 -20.74
CA LEU A 146 -31.56 -14.93 -19.96
C LEU A 146 -32.82 -14.08 -19.75
N ARG A 147 -32.72 -12.74 -19.78
CA ARG A 147 -33.88 -11.87 -19.58
C ARG A 147 -34.94 -12.06 -20.66
N THR A 148 -34.53 -12.22 -21.91
CA THR A 148 -35.43 -12.38 -23.06
C THR A 148 -36.31 -13.65 -22.96
N PRO A 149 -35.75 -14.87 -22.80
CA PRO A 149 -36.54 -16.08 -22.68
C PRO A 149 -37.37 -16.09 -21.39
N LEU A 150 -36.85 -15.59 -20.26
CA LEU A 150 -37.62 -15.51 -19.02
C LEU A 150 -38.81 -14.56 -19.12
N THR A 151 -38.67 -13.45 -19.84
CA THR A 151 -39.79 -12.53 -20.11
C THR A 151 -40.85 -13.23 -20.94
N SER A 152 -40.45 -13.98 -21.98
CA SER A 152 -41.39 -14.75 -22.79
C SER A 152 -42.13 -15.81 -21.97
N LEU A 153 -41.42 -16.57 -21.11
CA LEU A 153 -42.05 -17.57 -20.25
C LEU A 153 -43.03 -16.95 -19.25
N ARG A 154 -42.70 -15.79 -18.68
CA ARG A 154 -43.60 -15.04 -17.78
C ARG A 154 -44.85 -14.53 -18.50
N LEU A 155 -44.70 -14.03 -19.72
CA LEU A 155 -45.84 -13.61 -20.55
C LEU A 155 -46.76 -14.79 -20.88
N LEU A 156 -46.19 -15.95 -21.24
CA LEU A 156 -46.98 -17.17 -21.51
C LEU A 156 -47.71 -17.67 -20.25
N ALA A 157 -47.04 -17.69 -19.10
CA ALA A 157 -47.66 -18.07 -17.83
C ALA A 157 -48.82 -17.14 -17.46
N GLY A 158 -48.65 -15.82 -17.57
CA GLY A 158 -49.72 -14.86 -17.31
C GLY A 158 -50.91 -14.99 -18.27
N ALA A 159 -50.66 -15.26 -19.56
CA ALA A 159 -51.74 -15.48 -20.52
C ALA A 159 -52.59 -16.74 -20.21
N ILE A 160 -51.98 -17.78 -19.63
CA ILE A 160 -52.70 -18.96 -19.14
C ILE A 160 -53.54 -18.61 -17.92
N GLU A 161 -52.98 -17.83 -16.99
CA GLU A 161 -53.64 -17.44 -15.74
C GLU A 161 -54.84 -16.51 -15.96
N ASP A 162 -54.78 -15.65 -16.99
CA ASP A 162 -55.85 -14.74 -17.40
C ASP A 162 -56.95 -15.41 -18.27
N ASP A 163 -56.93 -16.74 -18.45
CA ASP A 163 -57.82 -17.52 -19.34
C ASP A 163 -57.87 -16.96 -20.79
N LEU A 164 -56.79 -16.30 -21.22
CA LEU A 164 -56.64 -15.72 -22.56
C LEU A 164 -56.23 -16.78 -23.61
N VAL A 165 -56.20 -18.06 -23.25
CA VAL A 165 -55.84 -19.17 -24.14
C VAL A 165 -57.09 -19.63 -24.89
N VAL A 166 -57.35 -19.02 -26.04
CA VAL A 166 -58.29 -19.59 -27.01
C VAL A 166 -57.68 -20.87 -27.61
N PRO A 167 -58.34 -22.04 -27.53
CA PRO A 167 -57.82 -23.26 -28.13
C PRO A 167 -57.88 -23.12 -29.65
N VAL A 168 -56.71 -23.12 -30.30
CA VAL A 168 -56.59 -23.26 -31.76
C VAL A 168 -56.43 -24.74 -32.07
N GLU A 169 -57.53 -25.39 -32.42
CA GLU A 169 -57.48 -26.69 -33.10
C GLU A 169 -57.12 -26.48 -34.57
N GLY A 170 -55.96 -27.00 -34.97
CA GLY A 170 -55.59 -27.21 -36.37
C GLY A 170 -54.59 -26.22 -36.98
N THR A 171 -53.34 -26.67 -37.09
CA THR A 171 -52.35 -26.40 -38.16
C THR A 171 -52.09 -24.96 -38.66
N HIS A 172 -50.83 -24.53 -38.44
CA HIS A 172 -50.05 -23.39 -38.98
C HIS A 172 -50.29 -21.98 -38.40
N PRO A 173 -49.35 -21.44 -37.58
CA PRO A 173 -49.41 -20.04 -37.17
C PRO A 173 -48.86 -19.14 -38.29
N VAL A 174 -49.75 -18.60 -39.12
CA VAL A 174 -49.49 -17.34 -39.82
C VAL A 174 -49.87 -16.20 -38.88
N VAL A 175 -48.89 -15.39 -38.46
CA VAL A 175 -49.14 -14.15 -37.72
C VAL A 175 -49.84 -13.17 -38.67
N SER A 176 -51.17 -13.20 -38.65
CA SER A 176 -52.01 -12.23 -39.34
C SER A 176 -51.86 -10.87 -38.67
N ARG A 177 -51.30 -9.92 -39.42
CA ARG A 177 -50.99 -8.54 -39.01
C ARG A 177 -52.24 -7.66 -38.74
N ARG A 178 -53.43 -8.23 -38.54
CA ARG A 178 -54.70 -7.50 -38.68
C ARG A 178 -55.69 -7.74 -37.55
N ALA A 179 -55.33 -7.35 -36.32
CA ALA A 179 -56.33 -7.10 -35.26
C ALA A 179 -55.81 -6.24 -34.09
N LEU A 180 -55.05 -5.18 -34.37
CA LEU A 180 -54.73 -4.14 -33.36
C LEU A 180 -55.72 -2.97 -33.42
N ARG A 181 -56.95 -3.21 -33.87
CA ARG A 181 -58.02 -2.21 -33.81
C ARG A 181 -59.13 -2.66 -32.87
N CYS A 182 -59.37 -1.77 -31.91
CA CYS A 182 -60.54 -1.67 -31.06
C CYS A 182 -60.61 -2.61 -29.86
N ARG A 183 -60.04 -2.15 -28.73
CA ARG A 183 -60.74 -2.22 -27.43
C ARG A 183 -60.25 -1.22 -26.36
N TYR A 184 -59.78 -0.03 -26.77
CA TYR A 184 -59.79 1.15 -25.90
C TYR A 184 -60.87 2.12 -26.39
N ALA A 185 -62.13 1.78 -26.13
CA ALA A 185 -63.25 2.72 -26.21
C ALA A 185 -64.04 2.56 -24.90
N SER A 186 -63.58 3.28 -23.87
CA SER A 186 -64.32 3.49 -22.62
C SER A 186 -65.37 4.58 -22.86
N PRO A 187 -66.67 4.35 -22.59
CA PRO A 187 -67.67 5.38 -22.67
C PRO A 187 -67.80 6.12 -21.33
N ARG A 188 -67.64 7.44 -21.42
CA ARG A 188 -68.42 8.49 -20.75
C ARG A 188 -68.60 8.40 -19.22
N SER A 189 -67.85 9.31 -18.59
CA SER A 189 -68.35 10.22 -17.56
C SER A 189 -69.77 10.76 -17.86
N ALA A 190 -70.74 10.44 -17.00
CA ALA A 190 -71.98 11.20 -16.84
C ALA A 190 -72.61 10.93 -15.47
N ARG A 191 -72.44 11.89 -14.54
CA ARG A 191 -73.23 12.25 -13.34
C ARG A 191 -72.24 12.80 -12.30
N ARG A 192 -72.48 13.89 -11.59
CA ARG A 192 -73.44 15.00 -11.67
C ARG A 192 -72.89 16.05 -10.72
#